data_AF-A0A4Z0A8J9-F1
#
_entry.id   AF-A0A4Z0A8J9-F1
#
_cell.length_a   1.000
_cell.length_b   1.000
_cell.length_c   1.000
_cell.angle_alpha   90.00
_cell.angle_beta   90.00
_cell.angle_gamma   90.00
#
_symmetry.space_group_name_H-M   'P 1'
#
loop_
_entity.id
_entity.type
_entity.pdbx_description
1 polymer ?
#
loop_
_entity_poly.entity_id
_entity_poly.type
_entity_poly.pdbx_seq_one_letter_code
_entity_poly.pdbx_strand_id
1 'polypeptide(L)'
;MRPSLPDQRRAQELAILNEIPQNGVPWNLLNMRNIAMDNTVTRKTKKGTFWADLWNGIMPLCKGYNTSGRDKEKRLPCHASSVIYGHTASRGLDLQRWTLGLDSGCVYGRSMSALVLDADSSATDARRVDVELRAPDDEDDEDDVKHTTVKFGDNGQARIVSVDCHQHEDSKHRLEDEKDDRR
;
A
#
# COMPACT_ATOMS: atom_id res chain seq x y z
N MET A 1 -31.51 -9.05 -14.87
CA MET A 1 -31.21 -7.74 -14.25
C MET A 1 -29.69 -7.57 -14.28
N ARG A 2 -29.15 -6.41 -14.69
CA ARG A 2 -27.69 -6.20 -14.60
C ARG A 2 -27.32 -5.95 -13.12
N PRO A 3 -26.26 -6.55 -12.57
CA PRO A 3 -25.85 -6.33 -11.18
C PRO A 3 -25.55 -4.85 -10.94
N SER A 4 -25.86 -4.34 -9.74
CA SER A 4 -25.53 -2.95 -9.37
C SER A 4 -24.01 -2.74 -9.27
N LEU A 5 -23.54 -1.49 -9.27
CA LEU A 5 -22.10 -1.21 -9.10
C LEU A 5 -21.54 -1.78 -7.79
N PRO A 6 -22.20 -1.63 -6.63
CA PRO A 6 -21.79 -2.30 -5.39
C PRO A 6 -21.69 -3.82 -5.50
N ASP A 7 -22.65 -4.47 -6.19
CA ASP A 7 -22.61 -5.92 -6.38
C ASP A 7 -21.42 -6.35 -7.25
N GLN A 8 -21.14 -5.60 -8.32
CA GLN A 8 -19.99 -5.86 -9.19
C GLN A 8 -18.67 -5.66 -8.44
N ARG A 9 -18.56 -4.60 -7.64
CA ARG A 9 -17.39 -4.32 -6.80
C ARG A 9 -17.14 -5.45 -5.82
N ARG A 10 -18.16 -5.83 -5.06
CA ARG A 10 -18.09 -6.94 -4.10
C ARG A 10 -17.69 -8.26 -4.77
N ALA A 11 -18.28 -8.57 -5.93
CA ALA A 11 -17.94 -9.78 -6.67
C ALA A 11 -16.47 -9.76 -7.13
N GLN A 12 -16.01 -8.64 -7.68
CA GLN A 12 -14.62 -8.50 -8.12
C GLN A 12 -13.62 -8.60 -6.95
N GLU A 13 -13.90 -7.94 -5.83
CA GLU A 13 -13.04 -7.98 -4.64
C GLU A 13 -12.92 -9.40 -4.08
N LEU A 14 -14.04 -10.14 -4.02
CA LEU A 14 -14.03 -11.54 -3.64
C LEU A 14 -13.27 -12.41 -4.64
N ALA A 15 -13.38 -12.13 -5.95
CA ALA A 15 -12.66 -12.85 -6.99
C ALA A 15 -11.14 -12.62 -6.89
N ILE A 16 -10.69 -11.41 -6.57
CA ILE A 16 -9.26 -11.14 -6.33
C ILE A 16 -8.73 -12.04 -5.22
N LEU A 17 -9.48 -12.21 -4.13
CA LEU A 17 -9.03 -13.01 -2.99
C LEU A 17 -9.12 -14.52 -3.24
N ASN A 18 -10.16 -15.00 -3.92
CA ASN A 18 -10.50 -16.43 -3.95
C ASN A 18 -10.34 -17.10 -5.32
N GLU A 19 -10.42 -16.35 -6.42
CA GLU A 19 -10.42 -16.91 -7.78
C GLU A 19 -9.07 -16.82 -8.49
N ILE A 20 -8.14 -16.02 -7.96
CA ILE A 20 -6.75 -15.96 -8.45
C ILE A 20 -5.93 -17.03 -7.71
N PRO A 21 -5.55 -18.16 -8.35
CA PRO A 21 -4.91 -19.28 -7.65
C PRO A 21 -3.62 -18.87 -6.92
N GLN A 22 -2.87 -17.93 -7.49
CA GLN A 22 -1.62 -17.42 -6.91
C GLN A 22 -1.85 -16.71 -5.57
N ASN A 23 -3.02 -16.10 -5.35
CA ASN A 23 -3.38 -15.43 -4.10
C ASN A 23 -3.75 -16.44 -3.00
N GLY A 24 -4.11 -17.66 -3.37
CA GLY A 24 -4.34 -18.77 -2.42
C GLY A 24 -3.07 -19.45 -1.92
N VAL A 25 -1.89 -19.09 -2.43
CA VAL A 25 -0.61 -19.71 -2.05
C VAL A 25 0.04 -18.90 -0.92
N PRO A 26 0.14 -19.41 0.32
CA PRO A 26 0.67 -18.64 1.46
C PRO A 26 2.09 -18.12 1.22
N TRP A 27 2.90 -18.92 0.53
CA TRP A 27 4.26 -18.50 0.19
C TRP A 27 4.28 -17.25 -0.68
N ASN A 28 3.38 -17.11 -1.66
CA ASN A 28 3.30 -15.91 -2.50
C ASN A 28 2.92 -14.68 -1.67
N LEU A 29 1.87 -14.79 -0.85
CA LEU A 29 1.38 -13.68 -0.02
C LEU A 29 2.45 -13.11 0.91
N LEU A 30 3.30 -13.99 1.46
CA LEU A 30 4.34 -13.61 2.42
C LEU A 30 5.68 -13.21 1.79
N ASN A 31 5.95 -13.60 0.54
CA ASN A 31 7.27 -13.46 -0.08
C ASN A 31 7.29 -12.65 -1.38
N MET A 32 6.13 -12.26 -1.91
CA MET A 32 6.06 -11.51 -3.14
C MET A 32 6.65 -10.12 -2.96
N ARG A 33 7.72 -9.83 -3.71
CA ARG A 33 8.26 -8.49 -3.87
C ARG A 33 8.25 -8.09 -5.35
N ASN A 34 8.79 -8.96 -6.18
CA ASN A 34 8.85 -8.72 -7.62
C ASN A 34 8.20 -9.89 -8.38
N ILE A 35 7.84 -9.62 -9.64
CA ILE A 35 7.39 -10.61 -10.62
C ILE A 35 8.50 -10.75 -11.66
N ALA A 36 9.02 -11.97 -11.81
CA ALA A 36 10.06 -12.28 -12.79
C ALA A 36 9.51 -12.26 -14.22
N MET A 37 10.40 -12.29 -15.21
CA MET A 37 10.03 -12.23 -16.64
C MET A 37 9.15 -13.41 -17.10
N ASP A 38 9.24 -14.55 -16.41
CA ASP A 38 8.40 -15.73 -16.62
C ASP A 38 7.07 -15.67 -15.84
N ASN A 39 6.72 -14.49 -15.31
CA ASN A 39 5.56 -14.22 -14.47
C ASN A 39 5.55 -14.96 -13.12
N THR A 40 6.68 -15.50 -12.67
CA THR A 40 6.78 -16.11 -11.33
C THR A 40 7.03 -15.07 -10.24
N VAL A 41 6.46 -15.31 -9.06
CA VAL A 41 6.68 -14.49 -7.86
C VAL A 41 8.12 -14.69 -7.36
N THR A 42 8.78 -13.59 -6.99
CA THR A 42 10.11 -13.64 -6.37
C THR A 42 10.28 -12.68 -5.20
N ARG A 43 11.01 -13.15 -4.19
CA ARG A 43 11.47 -12.37 -3.02
C ARG A 43 12.72 -11.53 -3.32
N LYS A 44 13.36 -11.73 -4.48
CA LYS A 44 14.62 -11.06 -4.84
C LYS A 44 14.32 -9.65 -5.37
N THR A 45 14.74 -8.63 -4.63
CA THR A 45 14.52 -7.21 -4.98
C THR A 45 15.21 -6.78 -6.28
N LYS A 46 16.30 -7.47 -6.67
CA LYS A 46 17.06 -7.21 -7.90
C LYS A 46 16.60 -8.01 -9.13
N LYS A 47 15.59 -8.88 -8.99
CA LYS A 47 15.13 -9.75 -10.10
C LYS A 47 13.66 -9.45 -10.40
N GLY A 48 13.35 -9.16 -11.66
CA GLY A 48 11.99 -8.88 -12.10
C GLY A 48 11.51 -7.48 -11.74
N THR A 49 10.22 -7.24 -11.95
CA THR A 49 9.57 -5.95 -11.76
C THR A 49 8.84 -5.92 -10.42
N PHE A 50 8.92 -4.81 -9.70
CA PHE A 50 8.17 -4.64 -8.46
C PHE A 50 6.66 -4.77 -8.73
N TRP A 51 5.96 -5.58 -7.93
CA TRP A 51 4.56 -5.91 -8.24
C TRP A 51 3.65 -4.66 -8.19
N ALA A 52 3.94 -3.71 -7.31
CA ALA A 52 3.12 -2.51 -7.16
C ALA A 52 3.21 -1.60 -8.40
N ASP A 53 4.39 -1.53 -9.03
CA ASP A 53 4.57 -0.76 -10.27
C ASP A 53 3.73 -1.38 -11.41
N LEU A 54 3.68 -2.72 -11.50
CA LEU A 54 2.81 -3.42 -12.45
C LEU A 54 1.32 -3.13 -12.16
N TRP A 55 0.92 -3.18 -10.89
CA TRP A 55 -0.45 -2.87 -10.48
C TRP A 55 -0.87 -1.45 -10.88
N ASN A 56 -0.02 -0.46 -10.60
CA ASN A 56 -0.27 0.94 -10.95
C ASN A 56 -0.32 1.17 -12.48
N GLY A 57 0.40 0.37 -13.26
CA GLY A 57 0.30 0.38 -14.72
C GLY A 57 -1.01 -0.20 -15.26
N ILE A 58 -1.62 -1.17 -14.56
CA ILE A 58 -2.81 -1.89 -15.01
C ILE A 58 -4.10 -1.21 -14.55
N MET A 59 -4.18 -0.76 -13.29
CA MET A 59 -5.43 -0.22 -12.71
C MET A 59 -6.06 0.93 -13.51
N PRO A 60 -5.32 1.87 -14.14
CA PRO A 60 -5.92 2.89 -15.00
C PRO A 60 -6.72 2.34 -16.19
N LEU A 61 -6.43 1.10 -16.61
CA LEU A 61 -7.11 0.42 -17.72
C LEU A 61 -8.45 -0.20 -17.29
N CYS A 62 -8.70 -0.39 -15.99
CA CYS A 62 -9.97 -0.90 -15.46
C CYS A 62 -11.07 0.17 -15.59
N LYS A 63 -12.05 -0.05 -16.49
CA LYS A 63 -13.13 0.91 -16.81
C LYS A 63 -14.55 0.35 -16.61
N GLY A 64 -14.67 -0.71 -15.82
CA GLY A 64 -15.91 -1.40 -15.48
C GLY A 64 -16.36 -2.43 -16.53
N TYR A 65 -17.47 -3.11 -16.22
CA TYR A 65 -17.99 -4.25 -16.98
C TYR A 65 -18.99 -3.86 -18.10
N ASN A 66 -19.14 -2.56 -18.40
CA ASN A 66 -20.08 -2.13 -19.43
C ASN A 66 -19.45 -2.32 -20.82
N THR A 67 -19.52 -3.54 -21.34
CA THR A 67 -18.96 -3.96 -22.63
C THR A 67 -19.87 -3.55 -23.80
N SER A 68 -20.24 -2.27 -23.85
CA SER A 68 -21.08 -1.71 -24.92
C SER A 68 -20.23 -1.13 -26.05
N GLY A 69 -19.53 -2.01 -26.78
CA GLY A 69 -19.15 -1.75 -28.19
C GLY A 69 -17.89 -0.90 -28.49
N ARG A 70 -16.99 -1.50 -29.29
CA ARG A 70 -15.99 -0.86 -30.17
C ARG A 70 -15.05 0.18 -29.56
N ASP A 71 -14.48 -0.08 -28.39
CA ASP A 71 -13.37 0.75 -27.91
C ASP A 71 -12.04 0.31 -28.56
N LYS A 72 -11.40 1.23 -29.29
CA LYS A 72 -10.01 1.12 -29.76
C LYS A 72 -8.99 1.34 -28.62
N GLU A 73 -9.47 1.66 -27.43
CA GLU A 73 -8.66 1.86 -26.23
C GLU A 73 -8.40 0.55 -25.47
N LYS A 74 -7.22 0.45 -24.86
CA LYS A 74 -6.85 -0.66 -23.96
C LYS A 74 -7.68 -0.57 -22.67
N ARG A 75 -8.91 -1.09 -22.69
CA ARG A 75 -9.81 -1.11 -21.53
C ARG A 75 -9.95 -2.54 -21.02
N LEU A 76 -9.90 -2.69 -19.70
CA LEU A 76 -10.08 -3.97 -19.02
C LEU A 76 -11.46 -4.01 -18.35
N PRO A 77 -12.16 -5.16 -18.41
CA PRO A 77 -13.45 -5.36 -17.77
C PRO A 77 -13.25 -5.60 -16.26
N CYS A 78 -12.86 -4.55 -15.57
CA CYS A 78 -12.66 -4.51 -14.12
C CYS A 78 -12.89 -3.08 -13.67
N HIS A 79 -13.19 -2.90 -12.40
CA HIS A 79 -13.15 -1.62 -11.73
C HIS A 79 -11.79 -1.45 -11.02
N ALA A 80 -11.22 -0.25 -11.00
CA ALA A 80 -9.88 -0.04 -10.43
C ALA A 80 -9.90 -0.23 -8.90
N SER A 81 -8.88 -0.88 -8.34
CA SER A 81 -8.79 -1.14 -6.89
C SER A 81 -7.46 -0.67 -6.32
N SER A 82 -7.52 0.00 -5.17
CA SER A 82 -6.33 0.39 -4.41
C SER A 82 -5.89 -0.75 -3.49
N VAL A 83 -4.56 -0.97 -3.38
CA VAL A 83 -3.97 -1.95 -2.45
C VAL A 83 -3.13 -1.23 -1.41
N ILE A 84 -3.43 -1.43 -0.13
CA ILE A 84 -2.62 -0.97 0.99
C ILE A 84 -1.74 -2.15 1.43
N TYR A 85 -0.45 -1.93 1.61
CA TYR A 85 0.50 -3.02 1.89
C TYR A 85 1.66 -2.59 2.79
N GLY A 86 2.46 -3.57 3.22
CA GLY A 86 3.69 -3.37 4.00
C GLY A 86 4.82 -4.29 3.54
N HIS A 87 5.53 -4.93 4.49
CA HIS A 87 6.55 -5.97 4.27
C HIS A 87 7.91 -5.53 3.69
N THR A 88 7.94 -4.52 2.82
CA THR A 88 9.16 -4.11 2.13
C THR A 88 9.74 -2.83 2.73
N ALA A 89 10.04 -2.85 4.03
CA ALA A 89 10.67 -1.74 4.75
C ALA A 89 11.85 -1.12 4.00
N SER A 90 12.65 -1.89 3.28
CA SER A 90 13.79 -1.34 2.52
C SER A 90 13.42 -0.25 1.50
N ARG A 91 12.15 -0.16 1.08
CA ARG A 91 11.64 0.90 0.18
C ARG A 91 11.08 2.12 0.93
N GLY A 92 10.87 2.01 2.24
CA GLY A 92 10.25 3.05 3.04
C GLY A 92 8.77 3.26 2.69
N LEU A 93 8.29 4.48 2.94
CA LEU A 93 6.93 4.90 2.58
C LEU A 93 6.80 5.00 1.04
N ASP A 94 6.02 4.11 0.43
CA ASP A 94 5.87 3.97 -1.03
C ASP A 94 4.44 4.33 -1.47
N LEU A 95 4.23 5.60 -1.83
CA LEU A 95 2.91 6.15 -2.15
C LEU A 95 2.73 6.28 -3.67
N GLN A 96 1.90 5.42 -4.25
CA GLN A 96 1.50 5.48 -5.66
C GLN A 96 -0.03 5.64 -5.79
N ARG A 97 -0.53 5.86 -7.01
CA ARG A 97 -1.95 6.17 -7.25
C ARG A 97 -2.89 5.05 -6.78
N TRP A 98 -2.51 3.80 -6.99
CA TRP A 98 -3.32 2.61 -6.72
C TRP A 98 -2.68 1.67 -5.71
N THR A 99 -1.51 2.00 -5.17
CA THR A 99 -0.86 1.20 -4.13
C THR A 99 -0.24 2.10 -3.07
N LEU A 100 -0.46 1.78 -1.80
CA LEU A 100 0.03 2.54 -0.66
C LEU A 100 0.83 1.61 0.26
N GLY A 101 2.16 1.71 0.20
CA GLY A 101 3.09 0.96 1.03
C GLY A 101 3.39 1.72 2.31
N LEU A 102 2.91 1.23 3.46
CA LEU A 102 3.00 1.91 4.77
C LEU A 102 4.17 1.42 5.63
N ASP A 103 4.91 0.40 5.19
CA ASP A 103 6.07 -0.11 5.91
C ASP A 103 7.27 0.83 5.74
N SER A 104 7.23 1.95 6.47
CA SER A 104 8.31 2.92 6.55
C SER A 104 9.49 2.44 7.40
N GLY A 105 9.38 1.26 8.02
CA GLY A 105 10.43 0.56 8.78
C GLY A 105 10.78 1.21 10.12
N CYS A 106 9.78 1.40 10.96
CA CYS A 106 9.92 1.87 12.34
C CYS A 106 10.97 1.10 13.15
N VAL A 107 11.02 -0.24 13.04
CA VAL A 107 11.99 -1.10 13.75
C VAL A 107 13.46 -0.80 13.41
N TYR A 108 13.71 -0.12 12.30
CA TYR A 108 15.05 0.31 11.88
C TYR A 108 15.38 1.74 12.35
N GLY A 109 14.55 2.31 13.24
CA GLY A 109 14.66 3.70 13.71
C GLY A 109 14.33 4.74 12.66
N ARG A 110 13.38 4.43 11.76
CA ARG A 110 12.84 5.40 10.80
C ARG A 110 11.51 5.91 11.32
N SER A 111 10.40 5.58 10.67
CA SER A 111 9.08 6.04 11.07
C SER A 111 8.05 4.93 11.04
N MET A 112 6.96 5.12 11.80
CA MET A 112 5.73 4.35 11.71
C MET A 112 4.69 5.19 10.97
N SER A 113 4.18 4.69 9.84
CA SER A 113 3.22 5.39 9.00
C SER A 113 1.84 4.73 9.05
N ALA A 114 0.80 5.54 9.07
CA ALA A 114 -0.60 5.13 9.07
C ALA A 114 -1.37 5.81 7.94
N LEU A 115 -2.38 5.13 7.41
CA LEU A 115 -3.36 5.68 6.49
C LEU A 115 -4.65 5.93 7.24
N VAL A 116 -5.14 7.17 7.20
CA VAL A 116 -6.41 7.60 7.82
C VAL A 116 -7.45 7.80 6.73
N LEU A 117 -8.58 7.11 6.87
CA LEU A 117 -9.75 7.20 6.00
C LEU A 117 -10.89 7.85 6.79
N ASP A 118 -11.11 9.15 6.57
CA ASP A 118 -12.18 9.90 7.23
C ASP A 118 -13.52 9.73 6.51
N ALA A 119 -14.66 9.97 7.17
CA ALA A 119 -15.97 9.90 6.51
C ALA A 119 -16.04 10.86 5.29
N ASP A 120 -15.44 12.05 5.43
CA ASP A 120 -15.32 13.04 4.35
C ASP A 120 -14.34 12.61 3.24
N SER A 121 -13.47 11.63 3.52
CA SER A 121 -12.54 11.08 2.54
C SER A 121 -13.25 10.19 1.49
N SER A 122 -14.51 9.82 1.78
CA SER A 122 -15.44 9.15 0.86
C SER A 122 -16.48 10.09 0.23
N ALA A 123 -16.63 11.30 0.76
CA ALA A 123 -17.65 12.25 0.36
C ALA A 123 -17.06 13.39 -0.48
N THR A 124 -17.61 13.52 -1.69
CA THR A 124 -17.60 14.71 -2.57
C THR A 124 -16.49 14.85 -3.61
N ASP A 125 -16.91 14.66 -4.86
CA ASP A 125 -16.67 15.63 -5.92
C ASP A 125 -17.15 17.03 -5.46
N ALA A 126 -16.27 17.88 -4.93
CA ALA A 126 -16.43 19.34 -4.87
C ALA A 126 -15.24 20.05 -4.19
N ARG A 127 -14.12 20.17 -4.93
CA ARG A 127 -13.21 21.34 -4.99
C ARG A 127 -11.79 20.84 -5.27
N ARG A 128 -11.33 21.16 -6.48
CA ARG A 128 -9.90 21.31 -6.75
C ARG A 128 -9.35 22.27 -5.69
N VAL A 129 -8.53 21.76 -4.78
CA VAL A 129 -7.51 22.57 -4.15
C VAL A 129 -6.21 21.84 -4.44
N ASP A 130 -5.58 22.22 -5.56
CA ASP A 130 -4.15 22.04 -5.71
C ASP A 130 -3.50 22.94 -4.65
N VAL A 131 -3.44 22.46 -3.40
CA VAL A 131 -2.62 23.11 -2.37
C VAL A 131 -1.20 22.66 -2.62
N GLU A 132 -0.46 23.48 -3.37
CA GLU A 132 0.99 23.51 -3.23
C GLU A 132 1.27 23.99 -1.79
N LEU A 133 1.45 23.05 -0.86
CA LEU A 133 1.72 23.34 0.54
C LEU A 133 3.11 23.96 0.65
N ARG A 134 3.14 25.29 0.68
CA ARG A 134 4.24 26.06 1.27
C ARG A 134 4.13 25.90 2.78
N ALA A 135 5.11 25.24 3.40
CA ALA A 135 5.19 25.08 4.85
C ALA A 135 5.14 26.46 5.52
N PRO A 136 4.29 26.68 6.55
CA PRO A 136 4.49 27.79 7.47
C PRO A 136 5.64 27.41 8.41
N ASP A 137 6.66 28.26 8.42
CA ASP A 137 7.66 28.29 9.48
C ASP A 137 6.93 28.72 10.76
N ASP A 138 6.60 27.77 11.64
CA ASP A 138 6.21 28.05 13.02
C ASP A 138 7.11 27.19 13.92
N GLU A 139 8.08 27.86 14.54
CA GLU A 139 8.90 27.38 15.64
C GLU A 139 7.98 27.18 16.87
N ASP A 140 7.82 25.94 17.33
CA ASP A 140 7.66 25.56 18.75
C ASP A 140 7.57 24.03 18.85
N ASP A 141 8.48 23.43 19.62
CA ASP A 141 8.67 21.98 19.81
C ASP A 141 7.43 21.28 20.42
N GLU A 142 6.76 20.39 19.66
CA GLU A 142 6.00 19.23 20.19
C GLU A 142 5.60 18.25 19.04
N ASP A 143 6.36 17.14 18.96
CA ASP A 143 6.19 15.93 18.12
C ASP A 143 6.16 16.10 16.57
N ASP A 144 7.20 15.57 15.91
CA ASP A 144 7.46 15.51 14.45
C ASP A 144 6.42 14.68 13.65
N VAL A 145 5.13 15.01 13.73
CA VAL A 145 4.07 14.30 13.00
C VAL A 145 3.97 14.82 11.57
N LYS A 146 4.41 14.01 10.59
CA LYS A 146 4.32 14.35 9.16
C LYS A 146 2.96 13.98 8.59
N HIS A 147 2.34 14.92 7.87
CA HIS A 147 1.01 14.75 7.27
C HIS A 147 1.03 14.95 5.75
N THR A 148 0.45 13.99 5.00
CA THR A 148 0.34 14.07 3.53
C THR A 148 -1.01 13.56 3.04
N THR A 149 -1.72 14.31 2.20
CA THR A 149 -2.97 13.84 1.57
C THR A 149 -2.68 13.07 0.28
N VAL A 150 -3.35 11.94 0.08
CA VAL A 150 -3.21 11.07 -1.10
C VAL A 150 -4.57 10.71 -1.68
N LYS A 151 -4.62 10.34 -2.97
CA LYS A 151 -5.84 9.80 -3.60
C LYS A 151 -6.04 8.34 -3.17
N PHE A 152 -7.28 7.96 -2.88
CA PHE A 152 -7.64 6.60 -2.47
C PHE A 152 -8.92 6.11 -3.16
N GLY A 153 -8.93 4.87 -3.63
CA GLY A 153 -10.02 4.35 -4.46
C GLY A 153 -10.21 5.17 -5.73
N ASP A 154 -11.43 5.16 -6.29
CA ASP A 154 -11.72 5.87 -7.54
C ASP A 154 -11.68 7.40 -7.35
N ASN A 155 -12.43 7.89 -6.36
CA ASN A 155 -12.74 9.31 -6.17
C ASN A 155 -12.46 9.79 -4.73
N GLY A 156 -11.94 8.92 -3.86
CA GLY A 156 -11.67 9.26 -2.48
C GLY A 156 -10.30 9.90 -2.27
N GLN A 157 -10.12 10.41 -1.07
CA GLN A 157 -8.82 10.85 -0.56
C GLN A 157 -8.49 10.05 0.70
N ALA A 158 -7.27 10.19 1.19
CA ALA A 158 -6.84 9.62 2.45
C ALA A 158 -5.67 10.46 2.97
N ARG A 159 -5.41 10.37 4.27
CA ARG A 159 -4.33 11.11 4.90
C ARG A 159 -3.27 10.14 5.41
N ILE A 160 -2.02 10.38 5.06
CA ILE A 160 -0.88 9.68 5.62
C ILE A 160 -0.41 10.46 6.85
N VAL A 161 -0.20 9.74 7.94
CA VAL A 161 0.36 10.24 9.18
C VAL A 161 1.58 9.41 9.50
N SER A 162 2.71 10.05 9.79
CA SER A 162 3.92 9.36 10.19
C SER A 162 4.47 9.93 11.49
N VAL A 163 4.92 9.06 12.38
CA VAL A 163 5.65 9.40 13.61
C VAL A 163 7.05 8.79 13.54
N ASP A 164 8.03 9.48 14.09
CA ASP A 164 9.40 8.98 14.13
C ASP A 164 9.55 7.88 15.19
N CYS A 165 10.44 6.94 14.89
CA CYS A 165 10.74 5.80 15.75
C CYS A 165 12.21 5.84 16.16
N HIS A 166 12.48 5.49 17.41
CA HIS A 166 13.85 5.38 17.90
C HIS A 166 14.47 4.04 17.49
N GLN A 167 15.79 4.04 17.22
CA GLN A 167 16.51 2.77 17.18
C GLN A 167 16.51 2.18 18.58
N HIS A 168 16.20 0.88 18.68
CA HIS A 168 16.52 0.14 19.88
C HIS A 168 18.05 0.18 20.02
N GLU A 169 18.58 0.95 20.98
CA GLU A 169 19.95 0.71 21.44
C GLU A 169 20.00 -0.73 21.92
N ASP A 170 20.96 -1.51 21.40
CA ASP A 170 21.18 -2.89 21.84
C ASP A 170 21.24 -2.89 23.37
N SER A 171 20.20 -3.43 24.01
CA SER A 171 20.16 -3.63 25.44
C SER A 171 21.43 -4.40 25.82
N LYS A 172 22.37 -3.74 26.48
CA LYS A 172 23.55 -4.34 27.14
C LYS A 172 23.15 -5.27 28.30
N HIS A 173 22.06 -6.02 28.19
CA HIS A 173 21.82 -7.20 29.01
C HIS A 173 22.22 -8.42 28.20
N ARG A 174 23.53 -8.56 28.04
CA ARG A 174 24.16 -9.88 28.00
C ARG A 174 23.83 -10.52 29.35
N LEU A 175 22.86 -11.43 29.36
CA LEU A 175 22.72 -12.36 30.48
C LEU A 175 24.06 -13.09 30.58
N GLU A 176 24.79 -12.81 31.65
CA GLU A 176 25.93 -13.65 32.01
C GLU A 176 25.34 -14.98 32.42
N ASP A 177 25.51 -16.00 31.57
CA ASP A 177 25.23 -17.38 31.91
C ASP A 177 26.09 -17.72 33.14
N GLU A 178 25.48 -17.74 34.33
CA GLU A 178 26.06 -18.37 35.51
C GLU A 178 26.35 -19.83 35.16
N LYS A 179 27.64 -20.15 35.03
CA LYS A 179 28.12 -21.52 35.00
C LYS A 179 27.78 -22.16 36.36
N ASP A 180 26.77 -23.02 36.34
CA ASP A 180 26.47 -23.98 37.41
C ASP A 180 27.60 -25.02 37.48
N ASP A 181 28.68 -24.69 38.19
CA ASP A 181 29.65 -25.67 38.67
C ASP A 181 29.01 -26.46 39.82
N ARG A 182 28.18 -27.45 39.47
CA ARG A 182 27.76 -28.52 40.37
C ARG A 182 28.61 -29.77 40.16
N ARG A 183 29.54 -29.88 41.11
CA ARG A 183 30.33 -31.01 41.59
C ARG A 183 29.64 -32.37 41.52
#